data_AF-A0A1C4ZVZ7-F1
#
_entry.id   AF-A0A1C4ZVZ7-F1
#
_cell.length_a   1.000
_cell.length_b   1.000
_cell.length_c   1.000
_cell.angle_alpha   90.00
_cell.angle_beta   90.00
_cell.angle_gamma   90.00
#
_symmetry.space_group_name_H-M   'P 1'
#
loop_
_entity.id
_entity.type
_entity.pdbx_description
1 polymer ?
#
loop_
_entity_poly.entity_id
_entity_poly.type
_entity_poly.pdbx_seq_one_letter_code
_entity_poly.pdbx_strand_id
1 'polypeptide(L)'
;MGTTRGRLVGLLGLAALPPVLEEALLVGVGLHATRGLAPQATAVWPYDSYHDLRWLLVYHNSWKMFLLGLLLLTVLRGVLSAGLTALAWPAGLPRPSWGWLVRRNLEVAVLAAVVISPWAALSVAFSAVALSWYLFASLGPMLMLAPFLVRAGVVSRWWKGLPTIELFGWASLNFVVLTLAGAVISSTPGWWTVLVAGLAGVANGLLWQRTVAAATAPVRRWARVPVGPIAIALALAGAIWAQAFIGFAAGGGQGQWRPPVLSERLPDRVPHAVIVLGGHNSSWDGTPAADPRVERFSYRGLDAQGRPLPYPAEATHRSLDSSSALLADQVESVHRRTGRPVALVGQSEGSMVARTYLERLPRGPVTTVVMFSPLVQAGRTYYPPPGHAGWGVAAGWELRIMFWLANLPLAVKDDPDSSFVRSVLSNAPFYRNRTLCPVPGVRMIAFLPTISAAEAPPGEYSRVPVYQQPSLHGGLVGERAVEDRVVAFLAGEPVEMPRREYGLLQRLGAAWQAPPLALMLNPIWSATREGDPAMTGRVCEPR
;
A
#
# COMPACT_ATOMS: atom_id res chain seq x y z
N MET A 1 -24.83 41.30 9.17
CA MET A 1 -23.64 40.97 8.35
C MET A 1 -22.45 40.44 9.16
N GLY A 2 -22.23 40.83 10.42
CA GLY A 2 -21.09 40.35 11.24
C GLY A 2 -21.07 38.84 11.59
N THR A 3 -22.21 38.15 11.55
CA THR A 3 -22.33 36.74 11.98
C THR A 3 -21.86 35.72 10.93
N THR A 4 -22.11 35.97 9.64
CA THR A 4 -21.72 35.02 8.56
C THR A 4 -20.22 35.03 8.30
N ARG A 5 -19.60 36.22 8.32
CA ARG A 5 -18.15 36.37 8.10
C ARG A 5 -17.35 35.77 9.24
N GLY A 6 -17.75 35.99 10.49
CA GLY A 6 -17.11 35.39 11.66
C GLY A 6 -17.18 33.86 11.66
N ARG A 7 -18.32 33.28 11.26
CA ARG A 7 -18.47 31.82 11.12
C ARG A 7 -17.57 31.23 10.04
N LEU A 8 -17.45 31.89 8.90
CA LEU A 8 -16.54 31.45 7.84
C LEU A 8 -15.08 31.49 8.30
N VAL A 9 -14.64 32.59 8.91
CA VAL A 9 -13.26 32.69 9.46
C VAL A 9 -13.02 31.59 10.50
N GLY A 10 -13.98 31.36 11.40
CA GLY A 10 -13.90 30.26 12.36
C GLY A 10 -13.82 28.88 11.71
N LEU A 11 -14.58 28.63 10.64
CA LEU A 11 -14.54 27.37 9.88
C LEU A 11 -13.17 27.15 9.24
N LEU A 12 -12.64 28.18 8.57
CA LEU A 12 -11.33 28.10 7.91
C LEU A 12 -10.21 27.90 8.94
N GLY A 13 -10.26 28.62 10.07
CA GLY A 13 -9.30 28.46 11.16
C GLY A 13 -9.34 27.06 11.79
N LEU A 14 -10.54 26.56 12.11
CA LEU A 14 -10.72 25.22 12.68
C LEU A 14 -10.29 24.12 11.70
N ALA A 15 -10.51 24.31 10.40
CA ALA A 15 -10.12 23.33 9.37
C ALA A 15 -8.62 23.39 9.04
N ALA A 16 -7.95 24.53 9.23
CA ALA A 16 -6.53 24.71 8.98
C ALA A 16 -5.63 24.25 10.14
N LEU A 17 -6.09 24.41 11.39
CA LEU A 17 -5.25 24.20 12.56
C LEU A 17 -4.75 22.74 12.71
N PRO A 18 -5.58 21.69 12.62
CA PRO A 18 -5.09 20.32 12.78
C PRO A 18 -4.06 19.89 11.71
N PRO A 19 -4.27 20.14 10.40
CA PRO A 19 -3.24 19.87 9.39
C PRO A 19 -1.91 20.61 9.64
N VAL A 20 -1.97 21.86 10.12
CA VAL A 20 -0.78 22.65 10.48
C VAL A 20 -0.03 22.01 11.65
N LEU A 21 -0.75 21.63 12.71
CA LEU A 21 -0.15 21.01 13.89
C LEU A 21 0.46 19.64 13.57
N GLU A 22 -0.26 18.82 12.80
CA GLU A 22 0.24 17.52 12.37
C GLU A 22 1.48 17.68 11.49
N GLU A 23 1.45 18.51 10.45
CA GLU A 23 2.60 18.70 9.58
C GLU A 23 3.80 19.31 10.32
N ALA A 24 3.57 20.26 11.25
CA ALA A 24 4.64 20.81 12.07
C ALA A 24 5.31 19.73 12.94
N LEU A 25 4.52 18.79 13.49
CA LEU A 25 5.04 17.65 14.24
C LEU A 25 5.83 16.71 13.32
N LEU A 26 5.28 16.34 12.15
CA LEU A 26 5.94 15.47 11.18
C LEU A 26 7.25 16.05 10.67
N VAL A 27 7.30 17.36 10.44
CA VAL A 27 8.52 18.09 10.09
C VAL A 27 9.52 18.06 11.24
N GLY A 28 9.07 18.35 12.47
CA GLY A 28 9.92 18.39 13.66
C GLY A 28 10.56 17.05 14.01
N VAL A 29 9.83 15.94 13.84
CA VAL A 29 10.37 14.59 14.08
C VAL A 29 11.09 14.00 12.86
N GLY A 30 11.00 14.63 11.69
CA GLY A 30 11.69 14.20 10.48
C GLY A 30 11.03 13.02 9.76
N LEU A 31 9.74 12.73 9.99
CA LEU A 31 9.03 11.63 9.31
C LEU A 31 8.55 12.09 7.93
N HIS A 32 9.40 11.92 6.92
CA HIS A 32 9.18 12.43 5.56
C HIS A 32 8.03 11.72 4.82
N ALA A 33 7.99 10.39 4.90
CA ALA A 33 7.08 9.57 4.09
C ALA A 33 5.58 9.76 4.40
N THR A 34 5.22 10.38 5.53
CA THR A 34 3.82 10.57 5.97
C THR A 34 3.27 11.96 5.73
N ARG A 35 4.10 12.92 5.33
CA ARG A 35 3.69 14.34 5.26
C ARG A 35 2.46 14.58 4.37
N GLY A 36 2.29 13.76 3.33
CA GLY A 36 1.11 13.81 2.46
C GLY A 36 -0.23 13.50 3.15
N LEU A 37 -0.21 12.98 4.39
CA LEU A 37 -1.39 12.65 5.17
C LEU A 37 -2.03 13.84 5.88
N ALA A 38 -1.23 14.82 6.31
CA ALA A 38 -1.67 15.89 7.21
C ALA A 38 -2.95 16.64 6.78
N PRO A 39 -3.19 16.93 5.48
CA PRO A 39 -4.45 17.53 5.05
C PRO A 39 -5.70 16.72 5.39
N GLN A 40 -5.59 15.42 5.68
CA GLN A 40 -6.74 14.57 5.98
C GLN A 40 -7.27 14.74 7.39
N ALA A 41 -6.50 15.35 8.30
CA ALA A 41 -6.91 15.59 9.68
C ALA A 41 -8.28 16.30 9.79
N THR A 42 -8.63 17.15 8.83
CA THR A 42 -9.92 17.87 8.75
C THR A 42 -10.71 17.59 7.48
N ALA A 43 -10.39 16.51 6.78
CA ALA A 43 -11.13 16.13 5.58
C ALA A 43 -12.61 15.86 5.87
N VAL A 44 -13.40 15.91 4.80
CA VAL A 44 -14.79 15.49 4.81
C VAL A 44 -14.85 13.97 4.99
N TRP A 45 -15.88 13.47 5.68
CA TRP A 45 -16.05 12.02 5.86
C TRP A 45 -16.08 11.26 4.53
N PRO A 46 -15.42 10.09 4.44
CA PRO A 46 -14.81 9.31 5.51
C PRO A 46 -13.28 9.47 5.60
N TYR A 47 -12.69 10.38 4.80
CA TYR A 47 -11.25 10.43 4.57
C TYR A 47 -10.46 10.72 5.85
N ASP A 48 -11.05 11.49 6.76
CA ASP A 48 -10.46 11.84 8.05
C ASP A 48 -10.42 10.65 9.04
N SER A 49 -11.45 9.79 9.02
CA SER A 49 -11.55 8.59 9.85
C SER A 49 -10.65 7.50 9.29
N TYR A 50 -10.54 7.43 7.96
CA TYR A 50 -9.55 6.58 7.28
C TYR A 50 -8.11 7.01 7.58
N HIS A 51 -7.87 8.31 7.70
CA HIS A 51 -6.60 8.86 8.18
C HIS A 51 -6.31 8.43 9.63
N ASP A 52 -7.24 8.68 10.55
CA ASP A 52 -7.06 8.39 11.97
C ASP A 52 -6.82 6.90 12.24
N LEU A 53 -7.58 6.02 11.58
CA LEU A 53 -7.44 4.58 11.74
C LEU A 53 -6.12 4.06 11.18
N ARG A 54 -5.61 4.59 10.06
CA ARG A 54 -4.29 4.19 9.54
C ARG A 54 -3.17 4.55 10.51
N TRP A 55 -3.23 5.72 11.14
CA TRP A 55 -2.30 6.09 12.22
C TRP A 55 -2.45 5.14 13.42
N LEU A 56 -3.67 4.95 13.91
CA LEU A 56 -3.92 4.12 15.09
C LEU A 56 -3.47 2.67 14.86
N LEU A 57 -3.81 2.06 13.72
CA LEU A 57 -3.52 0.66 13.42
C LEU A 57 -2.02 0.39 13.25
N VAL A 58 -1.22 1.39 12.88
CA VAL A 58 0.24 1.27 12.82
C VAL A 58 0.89 1.59 14.18
N TYR A 59 0.47 2.69 14.81
CA TYR A 59 1.12 3.27 15.99
C TYR A 59 0.41 2.93 17.31
N HIS A 60 0.28 1.63 17.60
CA HIS A 60 -0.07 1.14 18.93
C HIS A 60 0.73 -0.13 19.25
N ASN A 61 1.21 -0.30 20.48
CA ASN A 61 2.03 -1.46 20.87
C ASN A 61 1.31 -2.48 21.78
N SER A 62 0.06 -2.20 22.15
CA SER A 62 -0.75 -3.03 23.04
C SER A 62 -2.24 -2.79 22.80
N TRP A 63 -3.07 -3.75 23.23
CA TRP A 63 -4.53 -3.59 23.21
C TRP A 63 -5.02 -2.41 24.05
N LYS A 64 -4.39 -2.15 25.20
CA LYS A 64 -4.74 -0.99 26.04
C LYS A 64 -4.51 0.32 25.29
N MET A 65 -3.34 0.46 24.65
CA MET A 65 -3.02 1.65 23.84
C MET A 65 -3.98 1.78 22.65
N PHE A 66 -4.30 0.67 21.98
CA PHE A 66 -5.26 0.66 20.88
C PHE A 66 -6.66 1.12 21.33
N LEU A 67 -7.21 0.54 22.40
CA LEU A 67 -8.56 0.86 22.86
C LEU A 67 -8.67 2.30 23.37
N LEU A 68 -7.67 2.78 24.12
CA LEU A 68 -7.61 4.17 24.57
C LEU A 68 -7.45 5.13 23.39
N GLY A 69 -6.59 4.79 22.42
CA GLY A 69 -6.39 5.55 21.20
C GLY A 69 -7.66 5.62 20.35
N LEU A 70 -8.35 4.50 20.16
CA LEU A 70 -9.62 4.43 19.43
C LEU A 70 -10.69 5.29 20.10
N LEU A 71 -10.82 5.21 21.42
CA LEU A 71 -11.75 6.03 22.19
C LEU A 71 -11.43 7.53 22.02
N LEU A 72 -10.16 7.91 22.22
CA LEU A 72 -9.73 9.30 22.10
C LEU A 72 -9.95 9.84 20.68
N LEU A 73 -9.54 9.10 19.66
CA LEU A 73 -9.73 9.48 18.26
C LEU A 73 -11.21 9.62 17.93
N THR A 74 -12.05 8.67 18.37
CA THR A 74 -13.50 8.75 18.15
C THR A 74 -14.12 10.00 18.79
N VAL A 75 -13.72 10.34 20.02
CA VAL A 75 -14.20 11.53 20.72
C VAL A 75 -13.72 12.81 20.03
N LEU A 76 -12.42 12.93 19.76
CA LEU A 76 -11.83 14.08 19.08
C LEU A 76 -12.46 14.28 17.70
N ARG A 77 -12.60 13.21 16.92
CA ARG A 77 -13.24 13.21 15.60
C ARG A 77 -14.69 13.67 15.69
N GLY A 78 -15.49 13.09 16.57
CA GLY A 78 -16.89 13.48 16.73
C GLY A 78 -17.07 14.95 17.13
N VAL A 79 -16.24 15.47 18.04
CA VAL A 79 -16.29 16.87 18.47
C VAL A 79 -15.80 17.82 17.36
N LEU A 80 -14.70 17.48 16.68
CA LEU A 80 -14.15 18.27 15.58
C LEU A 80 -15.14 18.35 14.41
N SER A 81 -15.71 17.22 13.98
CA SER A 81 -16.71 17.16 12.91
C SER A 81 -18.00 17.90 13.29
N ALA A 82 -18.41 17.86 14.56
CA ALA A 82 -19.52 18.67 15.06
C ALA A 82 -19.20 20.17 14.93
N GLY A 83 -18.00 20.61 15.30
CA GLY A 83 -17.53 21.99 15.16
C GLY A 83 -17.52 22.47 13.71
N LEU A 84 -16.91 21.68 12.81
CA LEU A 84 -16.87 21.96 11.38
C LEU A 84 -18.28 22.04 10.79
N THR A 85 -19.16 21.08 11.12
CA THR A 85 -20.57 21.07 10.67
C THR A 85 -21.35 22.28 11.20
N ALA A 86 -21.17 22.61 12.49
CA ALA A 86 -21.86 23.73 13.12
C ALA A 86 -21.48 25.08 12.51
N LEU A 87 -20.21 25.24 12.12
CA LEU A 87 -19.70 26.45 11.47
C LEU A 87 -20.08 26.49 9.99
N ALA A 88 -20.08 25.35 9.30
CA ALA A 88 -20.47 25.17 7.90
C ALA A 88 -21.99 25.28 7.63
N TRP A 89 -22.83 25.26 8.67
CA TRP A 89 -24.29 25.21 8.53
C TRP A 89 -24.87 26.34 7.64
N PRO A 90 -25.79 26.07 6.69
CA PRO A 90 -26.34 27.09 5.81
C PRO A 90 -27.04 28.23 6.57
N ALA A 91 -26.80 29.49 6.17
CA ALA A 91 -27.32 30.67 6.89
C ALA A 91 -28.86 30.79 6.86
N GLY A 92 -29.51 30.25 5.83
CA GLY A 92 -30.97 30.30 5.67
C GLY A 92 -31.74 29.14 6.29
N LEU A 93 -31.06 28.21 6.98
CA LEU A 93 -31.69 27.04 7.60
C LEU A 93 -31.52 27.06 9.11
N PRO A 94 -32.53 26.62 9.90
CA PRO A 94 -32.38 26.47 11.33
C PRO A 94 -31.29 25.44 11.63
N ARG A 95 -30.30 25.85 12.42
CA ARG A 95 -29.22 24.96 12.85
C ARG A 95 -29.69 24.14 14.06
N PRO A 96 -29.44 22.82 14.09
CA PRO A 96 -29.61 22.02 15.29
C PRO A 96 -28.82 22.57 16.48
N SER A 97 -29.23 22.17 17.69
CA SER A 97 -28.48 22.53 18.90
C SER A 97 -27.07 21.91 18.87
N TRP A 98 -26.14 22.55 19.58
CA TRP A 98 -24.76 22.04 19.69
C TRP A 98 -24.71 20.61 20.26
N GLY A 99 -25.48 20.34 21.32
CA GLY A 99 -25.55 18.99 21.92
C GLY A 99 -26.06 17.92 20.96
N TRP A 100 -27.00 18.27 20.08
CA TRP A 100 -27.45 17.36 19.02
C TRP A 100 -26.32 17.07 18.03
N LEU A 101 -25.60 18.11 17.56
CA LEU A 101 -24.49 17.94 16.62
C LEU A 101 -23.36 17.10 17.21
N VAL A 102 -22.97 17.35 18.47
CA VAL A 102 -21.92 16.58 19.15
C VAL A 102 -22.32 15.11 19.26
N ARG A 103 -23.49 14.83 19.85
CA ARG A 103 -23.98 13.45 19.97
C ARG A 103 -24.03 12.76 18.62
N ARG A 104 -24.58 13.44 17.60
CA ARG A 104 -24.75 12.88 16.27
C ARG A 104 -23.42 12.56 15.61
N ASN A 105 -22.44 13.46 15.71
CA ASN A 105 -21.15 13.25 15.09
C ASN A 105 -20.30 12.22 15.87
N LEU A 106 -20.51 12.06 17.18
CA LEU A 106 -19.94 10.93 17.93
C LEU A 106 -20.52 9.58 17.48
N GLU A 107 -21.84 9.48 17.33
CA GLU A 107 -22.49 8.27 16.80
C GLU A 107 -21.94 7.88 15.42
N VAL A 108 -21.74 8.87 14.54
CA VAL A 108 -21.19 8.62 13.21
C VAL A 108 -19.68 8.36 13.25
N ALA A 109 -18.92 8.97 14.15
CA ALA A 109 -17.49 8.66 14.31
C ALA A 109 -17.30 7.19 14.75
N VAL A 110 -18.14 6.68 15.66
CA VAL A 110 -18.15 5.26 16.04
C VAL A 110 -18.49 4.38 14.83
N LEU A 111 -19.55 4.73 14.09
CA LEU A 111 -19.96 3.99 12.90
C LEU A 111 -18.84 3.98 11.85
N ALA A 112 -18.23 5.13 11.57
CA ALA A 112 -17.14 5.29 10.63
C ALA A 112 -15.93 4.46 11.07
N ALA A 113 -15.56 4.49 12.37
CA ALA A 113 -14.50 3.66 12.91
C ALA A 113 -14.71 2.18 12.57
N VAL A 114 -15.91 1.64 12.82
CA VAL A 114 -16.23 0.24 12.53
C VAL A 114 -16.21 -0.07 11.03
N VAL A 115 -16.85 0.78 10.21
CA VAL A 115 -17.02 0.51 8.77
C VAL A 115 -15.71 0.69 7.99
N ILE A 116 -14.86 1.61 8.43
CA ILE A 116 -13.61 1.95 7.75
C ILE A 116 -12.44 1.09 8.25
N SER A 117 -12.48 0.57 9.48
CA SER A 117 -11.38 -0.23 10.05
C SER A 117 -10.87 -1.34 9.13
N PRO A 118 -11.73 -2.18 8.51
CA PRO A 118 -11.24 -3.25 7.63
C PRO A 118 -10.46 -2.72 6.42
N TRP A 119 -10.85 -1.56 5.91
CA TRP A 119 -10.17 -0.91 4.78
C TRP A 119 -8.86 -0.24 5.20
N ALA A 120 -8.82 0.34 6.40
CA ALA A 120 -7.59 0.84 6.98
C ALA A 120 -6.61 -0.30 7.29
N ALA A 121 -7.09 -1.46 7.76
CA ALA A 121 -6.30 -2.67 7.93
C ALA A 121 -5.74 -3.19 6.60
N LEU A 122 -6.54 -3.20 5.51
CA LEU A 122 -6.04 -3.53 4.17
C LEU A 122 -4.95 -2.55 3.69
N SER A 123 -5.05 -1.26 4.04
CA SER A 123 -3.99 -0.27 3.80
C SER A 123 -2.71 -0.58 4.59
N VAL A 124 -2.84 -1.07 5.83
CA VAL A 124 -1.70 -1.55 6.63
C VAL A 124 -1.07 -2.81 6.01
N ALA A 125 -1.88 -3.75 5.52
CA ALA A 125 -1.40 -4.93 4.80
C ALA A 125 -0.70 -4.54 3.50
N PHE A 126 -1.26 -3.60 2.74
CA PHE A 126 -0.58 -2.99 1.58
C PHE A 126 0.82 -2.49 1.96
N SER A 127 0.96 -1.71 3.03
CA SER A 127 2.27 -1.20 3.45
C SER A 127 3.22 -2.31 3.93
N ALA A 128 2.70 -3.44 4.41
CA ALA A 128 3.50 -4.60 4.82
C ALA A 128 4.13 -5.31 3.61
N VAL A 129 3.39 -5.53 2.52
CA VAL A 129 3.85 -6.32 1.36
C VAL A 129 4.05 -5.53 0.06
N ALA A 130 3.75 -4.24 0.06
CA ALA A 130 3.83 -3.33 -1.10
C ALA A 130 3.05 -3.81 -2.34
N LEU A 131 1.82 -4.31 -2.15
CA LEU A 131 0.96 -4.77 -3.26
C LEU A 131 -0.13 -3.73 -3.59
N SER A 132 -0.01 -3.02 -4.71
CA SER A 132 -0.88 -1.90 -5.11
C SER A 132 -2.36 -2.20 -5.05
N TRP A 133 -2.75 -3.44 -5.34
CA TRP A 133 -4.14 -3.86 -5.38
C TRP A 133 -4.88 -3.62 -4.07
N TYR A 134 -4.20 -3.80 -2.95
CA TYR A 134 -4.74 -3.50 -1.62
C TYR A 134 -4.96 -2.00 -1.40
N LEU A 135 -4.05 -1.17 -1.90
CA LEU A 135 -4.21 0.29 -1.86
C LEU A 135 -5.48 0.70 -2.62
N PHE A 136 -5.62 0.31 -3.89
CA PHE A 136 -6.79 0.69 -4.67
C PHE A 136 -8.10 0.10 -4.13
N ALA A 137 -8.07 -1.16 -3.67
CA ALA A 137 -9.21 -1.78 -3.01
C ALA A 137 -9.65 -0.99 -1.76
N SER A 138 -8.71 -0.46 -0.98
CA SER A 138 -9.02 0.35 0.21
C SER A 138 -9.64 1.73 -0.10
N LEU A 139 -9.39 2.30 -1.28
CA LEU A 139 -9.84 3.65 -1.64
C LEU A 139 -11.25 3.70 -2.24
N GLY A 140 -11.64 2.71 -3.04
CA GLY A 140 -12.98 2.65 -3.67
C GLY A 140 -14.14 2.82 -2.68
N PRO A 141 -14.15 2.09 -1.54
CA PRO A 141 -15.15 2.22 -0.49
C PRO A 141 -15.20 3.61 0.15
N MET A 142 -14.06 4.32 0.24
CA MET A 142 -14.03 5.67 0.79
C MET A 142 -14.84 6.62 -0.10
N LEU A 143 -14.64 6.56 -1.42
CA LEU A 143 -15.42 7.33 -2.40
C LEU A 143 -16.91 6.96 -2.37
N MET A 144 -17.21 5.66 -2.28
CA MET A 144 -18.58 5.16 -2.23
C MET A 144 -19.33 5.62 -0.97
N LEU A 145 -18.68 5.54 0.20
CA LEU A 145 -19.31 5.82 1.50
C LEU A 145 -19.35 7.31 1.86
N ALA A 146 -18.51 8.14 1.24
CA ALA A 146 -18.42 9.57 1.52
C ALA A 146 -19.76 10.30 1.58
N PRO A 147 -20.62 10.26 0.54
CA PRO A 147 -21.87 11.01 0.58
C PRO A 147 -22.86 10.48 1.63
N PHE A 148 -22.72 9.23 2.08
CA PHE A 148 -23.58 8.64 3.11
C PHE A 148 -23.14 9.05 4.51
N LEU A 149 -21.85 8.89 4.81
CA LEU A 149 -21.32 9.16 6.15
C LEU A 149 -21.38 10.64 6.48
N VAL A 150 -20.98 11.53 5.56
CA VAL A 150 -21.16 12.98 5.74
C VAL A 150 -22.61 13.32 6.08
N ARG A 151 -23.55 12.81 5.28
CA ARG A 151 -24.97 13.07 5.48
C ARG A 151 -25.44 12.57 6.84
N ALA A 152 -24.88 11.47 7.32
CA ALA A 152 -25.18 10.94 8.64
C ALA A 152 -24.87 11.95 9.77
N GLY A 153 -23.82 12.77 9.63
CA GLY A 153 -23.47 13.81 10.61
C GLY A 153 -24.39 15.03 10.60
N VAL A 154 -25.16 15.20 9.52
CA VAL A 154 -25.95 16.41 9.25
C VAL A 154 -27.45 16.20 9.47
N VAL A 155 -28.00 15.04 9.12
CA VAL A 155 -29.46 14.77 9.18
C VAL A 155 -29.82 13.45 9.87
N SER A 156 -31.01 13.39 10.47
CA SER A 156 -31.49 12.20 11.22
C SER A 156 -31.88 11.01 10.34
N ARG A 157 -32.48 11.27 9.16
CA ARG A 157 -32.93 10.24 8.20
C ARG A 157 -31.91 9.97 7.09
N TRP A 158 -30.62 10.06 7.41
CA TRP A 158 -29.50 9.87 6.48
C TRP A 158 -29.48 8.50 5.80
N TRP A 159 -29.97 7.48 6.50
CA TRP A 159 -29.96 6.08 6.06
C TRP A 159 -30.94 5.81 4.92
N LYS A 160 -31.90 6.72 4.67
CA LYS A 160 -32.88 6.60 3.59
C LYS A 160 -32.50 7.43 2.37
N GLY A 161 -32.74 6.84 1.19
CA GLY A 161 -32.61 7.50 -0.10
C GLY A 161 -31.18 7.71 -0.56
N LEU A 162 -31.04 7.82 -1.88
CA LEU A 162 -29.75 8.02 -2.52
C LEU A 162 -29.28 9.47 -2.30
N PRO A 163 -28.05 9.70 -1.83
CA PRO A 163 -27.47 11.04 -1.77
C PRO A 163 -27.58 11.80 -3.09
N THR A 164 -27.65 13.13 -3.01
CA THR A 164 -27.72 13.95 -4.22
C THR A 164 -26.38 13.92 -4.97
N ILE A 165 -26.41 14.21 -6.27
CA ILE A 165 -25.20 14.24 -7.10
C ILE A 165 -24.24 15.35 -6.63
N GLU A 166 -24.75 16.45 -6.10
CA GLU A 166 -23.96 17.53 -5.54
C GLU A 166 -23.20 17.06 -4.31
N LEU A 167 -23.85 16.30 -3.41
CA LEU A 167 -23.19 15.77 -2.22
C LEU A 167 -22.08 14.78 -2.61
N PHE A 168 -22.35 13.89 -3.57
CA PHE A 168 -21.33 13.01 -4.13
C PHE A 168 -20.18 13.80 -4.78
N GLY A 169 -20.49 14.83 -5.55
CA GLY A 169 -19.52 15.67 -6.25
C GLY A 169 -18.59 16.42 -5.30
N TRP A 170 -19.13 17.07 -4.25
CA TRP A 170 -18.30 17.79 -3.27
C TRP A 170 -17.44 16.85 -2.41
N ALA A 171 -17.99 15.69 -2.03
CA ALA A 171 -17.23 14.67 -1.31
C ALA A 171 -16.09 14.11 -2.18
N SER A 172 -16.38 13.80 -3.45
CA SER A 172 -15.37 13.32 -4.41
C SER A 172 -14.32 14.39 -4.72
N LEU A 173 -14.71 15.66 -4.78
CA LEU A 173 -13.76 16.76 -4.94
C LEU A 173 -12.80 16.84 -3.76
N ASN A 174 -13.23 16.50 -2.54
CA ASN A 174 -12.31 16.45 -1.41
C ASN A 174 -11.22 15.39 -1.59
N PHE A 175 -11.54 14.20 -2.10
CA PHE A 175 -10.54 13.20 -2.47
C PHE A 175 -9.50 13.75 -3.46
N VAL A 176 -9.93 14.49 -4.48
CA VAL A 176 -9.02 15.13 -5.45
C VAL A 176 -8.14 16.19 -4.77
N VAL A 177 -8.72 17.06 -3.95
CA VAL A 177 -7.98 18.08 -3.20
C VAL A 177 -6.94 17.45 -2.28
N LEU A 178 -7.29 16.37 -1.57
CA LEU A 178 -6.35 15.65 -0.69
C LEU A 178 -5.21 15.01 -1.47
N THR A 179 -5.51 14.40 -2.62
CA THR A 179 -4.51 13.80 -3.52
C THR A 179 -3.51 14.86 -4.01
N LEU A 180 -4.02 16.01 -4.47
CA LEU A 180 -3.19 17.11 -4.95
C LEU A 180 -2.41 17.77 -3.81
N ALA A 181 -3.04 18.00 -2.65
CA ALA A 181 -2.38 18.56 -1.48
C ALA A 181 -1.24 17.66 -0.99
N GLY A 182 -1.46 16.35 -0.91
CA GLY A 182 -0.43 15.37 -0.58
C GLY A 182 0.74 15.42 -1.56
N ALA A 183 0.46 15.54 -2.86
CA ALA A 183 1.50 15.67 -3.89
C ALA A 183 2.30 16.98 -3.77
N VAL A 184 1.63 18.10 -3.49
CA VAL A 184 2.29 19.41 -3.31
C VAL A 184 3.14 19.39 -2.04
N ILE A 185 2.63 18.87 -0.92
CA ILE A 185 3.40 18.71 0.32
C ILE A 185 4.64 17.85 0.08
N SER A 186 4.48 16.72 -0.61
CA SER A 186 5.59 15.81 -0.94
C SER A 186 6.62 16.43 -1.91
N SER A 187 6.26 17.51 -2.60
CA SER A 187 7.17 18.27 -3.48
C SER A 187 7.79 19.48 -2.77
N THR A 188 7.30 19.83 -1.58
CA THR A 188 7.65 21.07 -0.89
C THR A 188 8.73 20.80 0.16
N PRO A 189 9.84 21.54 0.17
CA PRO A 189 10.94 21.28 1.10
C PRO A 189 10.68 21.87 2.49
N GLY A 190 11.24 21.19 3.51
CA GLY A 190 11.43 21.74 4.85
C GLY A 190 10.11 22.10 5.56
N TRP A 191 10.07 23.30 6.16
CA TRP A 191 8.95 23.82 6.94
C TRP A 191 7.86 24.48 6.08
N TRP A 192 8.10 24.73 4.79
CA TRP A 192 7.09 25.30 3.88
C TRP A 192 5.88 24.38 3.71
N THR A 193 6.05 23.08 3.96
CA THR A 193 4.96 22.11 3.97
C THR A 193 3.87 22.46 4.98
N VAL A 194 4.22 23.07 6.12
CA VAL A 194 3.26 23.51 7.16
C VAL A 194 2.29 24.55 6.60
N LEU A 195 2.79 25.50 5.80
CA LEU A 195 1.95 26.50 5.13
C LEU A 195 1.02 25.82 4.11
N VAL A 196 1.54 24.89 3.32
CA VAL A 196 0.75 24.13 2.34
C VAL A 196 -0.35 23.31 3.03
N ALA A 197 -0.03 22.65 4.15
CA ALA A 197 -1.01 21.92 4.96
C ALA A 197 -2.12 22.85 5.50
N GLY A 198 -1.76 24.05 5.95
CA GLY A 198 -2.72 25.08 6.34
C GLY A 198 -3.64 25.51 5.20
N LEU A 199 -3.10 25.77 4.01
CA LEU A 199 -3.89 26.09 2.81
C LEU A 199 -4.82 24.93 2.40
N ALA A 200 -4.34 23.70 2.50
CA ALA A 200 -5.16 22.51 2.25
C ALA A 200 -6.30 22.38 3.28
N GLY A 201 -6.04 22.68 4.55
CA GLY A 201 -7.06 22.76 5.59
C GLY A 201 -8.09 23.87 5.35
N VAL A 202 -7.66 25.04 4.83
CA VAL A 202 -8.59 26.09 4.37
C VAL A 202 -9.49 25.56 3.24
N ALA A 203 -8.93 24.85 2.26
CA ALA A 203 -9.69 24.22 1.19
C ALA A 203 -10.71 23.19 1.73
N ASN A 204 -10.31 22.37 2.72
CA ASN A 204 -11.24 21.49 3.42
C ASN A 204 -12.38 22.27 4.09
N GLY A 205 -12.09 23.40 4.75
CA GLY A 205 -13.13 24.25 5.34
C GLY A 205 -14.17 24.74 4.33
N LEU A 206 -13.72 25.16 3.14
CA LEU A 206 -14.62 25.53 2.03
C LEU A 206 -15.44 24.34 1.52
N LEU A 207 -14.82 23.15 1.44
CA LEU A 207 -15.50 21.92 1.06
C LEU A 207 -16.54 21.51 2.11
N TRP A 208 -16.24 21.61 3.40
CA TRP A 208 -17.21 21.41 4.49
C TRP A 208 -18.43 22.30 4.33
N GLN A 209 -18.24 23.58 4.00
CA GLN A 209 -19.35 24.50 3.75
C GLN A 209 -20.26 24.01 2.62
N ARG A 210 -19.69 23.59 1.49
CA ARG A 210 -20.45 23.12 0.32
C ARG A 210 -21.12 21.77 0.57
N THR A 211 -20.40 20.86 1.20
CA THR A 211 -20.86 19.51 1.47
C THR A 211 -21.97 19.50 2.52
N VAL A 212 -21.87 20.29 3.60
CA VAL A 212 -22.96 20.42 4.59
C VAL A 212 -24.20 21.03 3.97
N ALA A 213 -24.05 22.06 3.13
CA ALA A 213 -25.18 22.62 2.39
C ALA A 213 -25.86 21.56 1.49
N ALA A 214 -25.09 20.78 0.73
CA ALA A 214 -25.62 19.70 -0.08
C ALA A 214 -26.28 18.59 0.75
N ALA A 215 -25.73 18.25 1.93
CA ALA A 215 -26.27 17.25 2.83
C ALA A 215 -27.61 17.64 3.46
N THR A 216 -27.88 18.94 3.61
CA THR A 216 -29.18 19.45 4.08
C THR A 216 -30.27 19.41 3.00
N ALA A 217 -29.92 19.19 1.73
CA ALA A 217 -30.91 19.14 0.65
C ALA A 217 -31.82 17.90 0.78
N PRO A 218 -33.12 18.03 0.43
CA PRO A 218 -34.05 16.90 0.50
C PRO A 218 -33.71 15.84 -0.55
N VAL A 219 -33.64 14.59 -0.11
CA VAL A 219 -33.45 13.45 -1.01
C VAL A 219 -34.77 13.07 -1.67
N ARG A 220 -34.79 13.05 -3.00
CA ARG A 220 -35.96 12.68 -3.81
C ARG A 220 -35.91 11.24 -4.32
N ARG A 221 -34.72 10.75 -4.71
CA ARG A 221 -34.55 9.42 -5.29
C ARG A 221 -34.48 8.34 -4.20
N TRP A 222 -35.26 7.29 -4.38
CA TRP A 222 -35.33 6.14 -3.47
C TRP A 222 -35.58 6.51 -2.01
N ALA A 223 -36.34 7.58 -1.75
CA ALA A 223 -36.47 8.22 -0.44
C ALA A 223 -36.98 7.30 0.70
N ARG A 224 -37.51 6.11 0.39
CA ARG A 224 -37.96 5.10 1.37
C ARG A 224 -36.99 3.93 1.54
N VAL A 225 -36.05 3.74 0.61
CA VAL A 225 -35.10 2.62 0.59
C VAL A 225 -33.96 2.88 1.58
N PRO A 226 -33.53 1.90 2.39
CA PRO A 226 -32.41 2.04 3.32
C PRO A 226 -31.05 1.96 2.60
N VAL A 227 -30.79 2.89 1.68
CA VAL A 227 -29.58 2.87 0.83
C VAL A 227 -28.29 2.97 1.66
N GLY A 228 -28.29 3.74 2.76
CA GLY A 228 -27.11 3.87 3.62
C GLY A 228 -26.64 2.54 4.22
N PRO A 229 -27.51 1.80 4.94
CA PRO A 229 -27.20 0.45 5.43
C PRO A 229 -26.79 -0.53 4.33
N ILE A 230 -27.43 -0.49 3.16
CA ILE A 230 -27.04 -1.32 2.01
C ILE A 230 -25.61 -0.99 1.57
N ALA A 231 -25.27 0.28 1.40
CA ALA A 231 -23.93 0.71 1.01
C ALA A 231 -22.87 0.29 2.06
N ILE A 232 -23.20 0.39 3.35
CA ILE A 232 -22.33 -0.08 4.44
C ILE A 232 -22.14 -1.60 4.38
N ALA A 233 -23.22 -2.37 4.20
CA ALA A 233 -23.14 -3.82 4.10
C ALA A 233 -22.31 -4.26 2.88
N LEU A 234 -22.48 -3.59 1.74
CA LEU A 234 -21.67 -3.82 0.54
C LEU A 234 -20.20 -3.47 0.76
N ALA A 235 -19.90 -2.38 1.48
CA ALA A 235 -18.53 -2.04 1.85
C ALA A 235 -17.90 -3.09 2.77
N LEU A 236 -18.60 -3.52 3.83
CA LEU A 236 -18.08 -4.53 4.75
C LEU A 236 -17.87 -5.89 4.06
N ALA A 237 -18.83 -6.30 3.23
CA ALA A 237 -18.68 -7.50 2.39
C ALA A 237 -17.50 -7.34 1.43
N GLY A 238 -17.36 -6.19 0.77
CA GLY A 238 -16.27 -5.88 -0.13
C GLY A 238 -14.89 -6.05 0.51
N ALA A 239 -14.73 -5.71 1.80
CA ALA A 239 -13.46 -5.87 2.51
C ALA A 239 -13.06 -7.35 2.67
N ILE A 240 -14.05 -8.23 2.91
CA ILE A 240 -13.83 -9.69 3.00
C ILE A 240 -13.50 -10.26 1.62
N TRP A 241 -14.24 -9.85 0.59
CA TRP A 241 -14.07 -10.36 -0.77
C TRP A 241 -12.94 -9.69 -1.55
N ALA A 242 -12.27 -8.67 -0.97
CA ALA A 242 -11.20 -7.93 -1.62
C ALA A 242 -10.11 -8.87 -2.17
N GLN A 243 -9.72 -9.91 -1.43
CA GLN A 243 -8.75 -10.91 -1.88
C GLN A 243 -9.14 -11.59 -3.19
N ALA A 244 -10.39 -12.05 -3.30
CA ALA A 244 -10.87 -12.71 -4.50
C ALA A 244 -10.89 -11.76 -5.70
N PHE A 245 -11.31 -10.51 -5.50
CA PHE A 245 -11.27 -9.48 -6.55
C PHE A 245 -9.85 -9.13 -6.98
N ILE A 246 -8.91 -9.05 -6.03
CA ILE A 246 -7.49 -8.82 -6.31
C ILE A 246 -6.93 -9.98 -7.12
N GLY A 247 -7.21 -11.23 -6.73
CA GLY A 247 -6.80 -12.42 -7.48
C GLY A 247 -7.31 -12.40 -8.91
N PHE A 248 -8.58 -12.04 -9.13
CA PHE A 248 -9.15 -11.90 -10.47
C PHE A 248 -8.49 -10.75 -11.27
N ALA A 249 -8.41 -9.55 -10.69
CA ALA A 249 -7.89 -8.36 -11.36
C ALA A 249 -6.38 -8.41 -11.65
N ALA A 250 -5.61 -9.11 -10.82
CA ALA A 250 -4.20 -9.43 -11.06
C ALA A 250 -3.99 -10.47 -12.18
N GLY A 251 -5.05 -10.84 -12.90
CA GLY A 251 -5.00 -11.81 -13.99
C GLY A 251 -5.00 -13.24 -13.46
N GLY A 252 -5.93 -13.56 -12.56
CA GLY A 252 -6.14 -14.85 -11.88
C GLY A 252 -6.45 -16.05 -12.78
N GLY A 253 -5.79 -16.16 -13.93
CA GLY A 253 -5.48 -17.45 -14.48
C GLY A 253 -4.51 -18.13 -13.51
N GLN A 254 -4.88 -19.32 -13.07
CA GLN A 254 -4.01 -20.36 -12.51
C GLN A 254 -2.93 -20.82 -13.52
N GLY A 255 -2.51 -19.94 -14.44
CA GLY A 255 -1.54 -20.17 -15.48
C GLY A 255 -0.16 -19.89 -14.95
N GLN A 256 0.77 -20.79 -15.27
CA GLN A 256 2.17 -20.62 -14.93
C GLN A 256 2.68 -19.34 -15.60
N TRP A 257 3.29 -18.42 -14.83
CA TRP A 257 4.05 -17.32 -15.39
C TRP A 257 5.08 -17.91 -16.34
N ARG A 258 4.99 -17.70 -17.65
CA ARG A 258 5.91 -18.26 -18.65
C ARG A 258 6.54 -17.12 -19.45
N PRO A 259 7.51 -16.39 -18.89
CA PRO A 259 8.25 -15.40 -19.66
C PRO A 259 8.95 -16.09 -20.85
N PRO A 260 9.04 -15.46 -22.02
CA PRO A 260 9.60 -16.12 -23.21
C PRO A 260 11.02 -16.63 -23.14
N VAL A 261 11.83 -16.16 -22.18
CA VAL A 261 13.09 -16.84 -21.83
C VAL A 261 12.91 -18.32 -21.48
N LEU A 262 11.69 -18.77 -21.12
CA LEU A 262 11.34 -20.18 -20.94
C LEU A 262 10.75 -20.85 -22.18
N SER A 263 10.06 -20.12 -23.05
CA SER A 263 9.38 -20.71 -24.22
C SER A 263 10.18 -20.64 -25.51
N GLU A 264 11.23 -19.83 -25.55
CA GLU A 264 12.09 -19.62 -26.73
C GLU A 264 13.55 -19.93 -26.41
N ARG A 265 14.35 -20.19 -27.45
CA ARG A 265 15.79 -20.35 -27.29
C ARG A 265 16.45 -19.01 -26.99
N LEU A 266 17.37 -19.00 -26.03
CA LEU A 266 18.15 -17.80 -25.76
C LEU A 266 19.11 -17.53 -26.92
N PRO A 267 19.32 -16.27 -27.31
CA PRO A 267 20.35 -15.93 -28.28
C PRO A 267 21.77 -16.30 -27.78
N ASP A 268 22.67 -16.65 -28.70
CA ASP A 268 24.05 -17.05 -28.36
C ASP A 268 24.84 -15.97 -27.63
N ARG A 269 24.51 -14.69 -27.90
CA ARG A 269 25.08 -13.52 -27.21
C ARG A 269 24.80 -13.48 -25.71
N VAL A 270 23.85 -14.26 -25.18
CA VAL A 270 23.58 -14.34 -23.74
C VAL A 270 24.56 -15.32 -23.09
N PRO A 271 25.55 -14.86 -22.29
CA PRO A 271 26.59 -15.74 -21.75
C PRO A 271 26.15 -16.54 -20.52
N HIS A 272 24.96 -16.26 -19.98
CA HIS A 272 24.49 -16.78 -18.69
C HIS A 272 23.61 -18.03 -18.81
N ALA A 273 23.77 -18.98 -17.90
CA ALA A 273 22.66 -19.90 -17.59
C ALA A 273 21.60 -19.11 -16.79
N VAL A 274 20.31 -19.30 -17.08
CA VAL A 274 19.24 -18.45 -16.54
C VAL A 274 18.34 -19.27 -15.62
N ILE A 275 18.07 -18.76 -14.42
CA ILE A 275 17.10 -19.33 -13.49
C ILE A 275 15.91 -18.37 -13.35
N VAL A 276 14.71 -18.86 -13.62
CA VAL A 276 13.47 -18.07 -13.60
C VAL A 276 12.66 -18.37 -12.34
N LEU A 277 12.37 -17.33 -11.53
CA LEU A 277 11.72 -17.45 -10.22
C LEU A 277 10.30 -16.87 -10.24
N GLY A 278 9.29 -17.74 -10.17
CA GLY A 278 7.89 -17.32 -10.10
C GLY A 278 7.53 -16.60 -8.80
N GLY A 279 6.46 -15.79 -8.84
CA GLY A 279 5.95 -15.07 -7.68
C GLY A 279 5.10 -15.90 -6.73
N HIS A 280 4.53 -15.22 -5.74
CA HIS A 280 3.64 -15.78 -4.74
C HIS A 280 2.41 -16.43 -5.38
N ASN A 281 1.95 -17.55 -4.83
CA ASN A 281 0.87 -18.37 -5.37
C ASN A 281 1.07 -18.89 -6.81
N SER A 282 2.30 -18.81 -7.35
CA SER A 282 2.61 -19.44 -8.63
C SER A 282 2.75 -20.95 -8.49
N SER A 283 2.47 -21.69 -9.56
CA SER A 283 2.71 -23.13 -9.65
C SER A 283 3.59 -23.46 -10.86
N TRP A 284 4.12 -24.68 -10.90
CA TRP A 284 4.82 -25.23 -12.04
C TRP A 284 4.70 -26.75 -12.09
N ASP A 285 4.30 -27.27 -13.24
CA ASP A 285 4.03 -28.69 -13.49
C ASP A 285 5.26 -29.52 -13.88
N GLY A 286 6.44 -28.90 -13.98
CA GLY A 286 7.65 -29.60 -14.43
C GLY A 286 7.96 -29.43 -15.91
N THR A 287 7.14 -28.69 -16.67
CA THR A 287 7.39 -28.42 -18.10
C THR A 287 8.79 -27.82 -18.28
N PRO A 288 9.66 -28.42 -19.11
CA PRO A 288 11.02 -27.92 -19.33
C PRO A 288 11.01 -26.61 -20.14
N ALA A 289 12.09 -25.84 -20.02
CA ALA A 289 12.32 -24.68 -20.87
C ALA A 289 12.72 -25.10 -22.30
N ALA A 290 12.47 -24.22 -23.27
CA ALA A 290 12.86 -24.44 -24.67
C ALA A 290 14.38 -24.41 -24.89
N ASP A 291 15.12 -23.66 -24.06
CA ASP A 291 16.59 -23.63 -24.05
C ASP A 291 17.13 -24.47 -22.88
N PRO A 292 18.07 -25.39 -23.10
CA PRO A 292 18.69 -26.17 -22.02
C PRO A 292 19.52 -25.35 -21.03
N ARG A 293 19.84 -24.09 -21.36
CA ARG A 293 20.55 -23.16 -20.46
C ARG A 293 19.59 -22.44 -19.51
N VAL A 294 18.28 -22.67 -19.63
CA VAL A 294 17.26 -22.02 -18.82
C VAL A 294 16.57 -23.05 -17.95
N GLU A 295 16.47 -22.74 -16.66
CA GLU A 295 15.73 -23.55 -15.70
C GLU A 295 14.74 -22.71 -14.91
N ARG A 296 13.68 -23.36 -14.45
CA ARG A 296 12.76 -22.76 -13.49
C ARG A 296 13.24 -23.04 -12.07
N PHE A 297 13.20 -22.04 -11.22
CA PHE A 297 13.44 -22.22 -9.79
C PHE A 297 12.34 -23.08 -9.17
N SER A 298 12.73 -24.07 -8.37
CA SER A 298 11.77 -24.88 -7.63
C SER A 298 11.70 -24.48 -6.16
N TYR A 299 10.51 -24.08 -5.72
CA TYR A 299 10.21 -23.88 -4.30
C TYR A 299 10.17 -25.19 -3.48
N ARG A 300 10.27 -26.36 -4.14
CA ARG A 300 10.44 -27.67 -3.51
C ARG A 300 11.87 -28.19 -3.53
N GLY A 301 12.78 -27.47 -4.20
CA GLY A 301 14.19 -27.86 -4.34
C GLY A 301 14.44 -28.79 -5.52
N LEU A 302 15.54 -29.53 -5.45
CA LEU A 302 16.04 -30.37 -6.53
C LEU A 302 15.83 -31.85 -6.22
N ASP A 303 15.74 -32.67 -7.28
CA ASP A 303 15.84 -34.13 -7.17
C ASP A 303 17.30 -34.59 -6.96
N ALA A 304 17.49 -35.91 -6.81
CA ALA A 304 18.82 -36.51 -6.61
C ALA A 304 19.78 -36.30 -7.80
N GLN A 305 19.26 -35.95 -8.98
CA GLN A 305 20.03 -35.63 -10.18
C GLN A 305 20.26 -34.11 -10.33
N GLY A 306 19.87 -33.32 -9.32
CA GLY A 306 20.02 -31.87 -9.32
C GLY A 306 19.02 -31.15 -10.24
N ARG A 307 17.93 -31.80 -10.66
CA ARG A 307 16.89 -31.19 -11.51
C ARG A 307 15.79 -30.57 -10.64
N PRO A 308 15.25 -29.40 -11.00
CA PRO A 308 14.21 -28.74 -10.23
C PRO A 308 12.92 -29.56 -10.19
N LEU A 309 12.30 -29.69 -9.01
CA LEU A 309 11.05 -30.41 -8.80
C LEU A 309 9.81 -29.54 -9.17
N PRO A 310 8.75 -30.11 -9.78
CA PRO A 310 7.50 -29.40 -9.95
C PRO A 310 6.90 -29.02 -8.59
N TYR A 311 6.24 -27.86 -8.51
CA TYR A 311 5.73 -27.31 -7.26
C TYR A 311 4.30 -26.73 -7.40
N PRO A 312 3.43 -26.95 -6.39
CA PRO A 312 2.11 -26.31 -6.34
C PRO A 312 2.20 -24.91 -5.69
N ALA A 313 1.11 -24.15 -5.72
CA ALA A 313 1.05 -22.77 -5.23
C ALA A 313 1.52 -22.62 -3.76
N GLU A 314 1.14 -23.57 -2.90
CA GLU A 314 1.46 -23.59 -1.47
C GLU A 314 2.97 -23.66 -1.21
N ALA A 315 3.76 -24.19 -2.15
CA ALA A 315 5.22 -24.24 -2.00
C ALA A 315 5.84 -22.83 -1.95
N THR A 316 5.15 -21.81 -2.47
CA THR A 316 5.58 -20.40 -2.39
C THR A 316 5.33 -19.76 -1.02
N HIS A 317 4.61 -20.41 -0.09
CA HIS A 317 4.30 -19.82 1.22
C HIS A 317 5.46 -19.91 2.23
N ARG A 318 6.63 -20.33 1.77
CA ARG A 318 7.85 -20.54 2.57
C ARG A 318 8.53 -19.22 2.91
N SER A 319 9.43 -19.25 3.89
CA SER A 319 10.22 -18.06 4.25
C SER A 319 11.19 -17.71 3.12
N LEU A 320 11.46 -16.41 2.93
CA LEU A 320 12.44 -15.93 1.95
C LEU A 320 13.83 -16.50 2.20
N ASP A 321 14.16 -16.71 3.47
CA ASP A 321 15.39 -17.37 3.91
C ASP A 321 15.49 -18.80 3.40
N SER A 322 14.43 -19.59 3.60
CA SER A 322 14.40 -20.99 3.17
C SER A 322 14.31 -21.14 1.64
N SER A 323 13.67 -20.19 0.96
CA SER A 323 13.65 -20.12 -0.52
C SER A 323 15.02 -19.70 -1.06
N SER A 324 15.73 -18.78 -0.38
CA SER A 324 17.09 -18.37 -0.77
C SER A 324 18.11 -19.50 -0.64
N ALA A 325 17.94 -20.39 0.35
CA ALA A 325 18.79 -21.56 0.52
C ALA A 325 18.58 -22.57 -0.63
N LEU A 326 17.32 -22.87 -0.98
CA LEU A 326 17.03 -23.71 -2.15
C LEU A 326 17.55 -23.09 -3.45
N LEU A 327 17.47 -21.76 -3.58
CA LEU A 327 18.03 -21.06 -4.73
C LEU A 327 19.54 -21.21 -4.78
N ALA A 328 20.24 -21.15 -3.65
CA ALA A 328 21.69 -21.37 -3.60
C ALA A 328 22.07 -22.76 -4.11
N ASP A 329 21.35 -23.81 -3.68
CA ASP A 329 21.58 -25.18 -4.15
C ASP A 329 21.37 -25.31 -5.67
N GLN A 330 20.32 -24.67 -6.20
CA GLN A 330 20.02 -24.68 -7.63
C GLN A 330 21.03 -23.89 -8.44
N VAL A 331 21.42 -22.70 -7.98
CA VAL A 331 22.46 -21.87 -8.60
C VAL A 331 23.77 -22.65 -8.73
N GLU A 332 24.19 -23.32 -7.66
CA GLU A 332 25.41 -24.13 -7.64
C GLU A 332 25.30 -25.34 -8.58
N SER A 333 24.16 -26.05 -8.56
CA SER A 333 23.89 -27.17 -9.48
C SER A 333 23.99 -26.74 -10.95
N VAL A 334 23.33 -25.64 -11.32
CA VAL A 334 23.35 -25.10 -12.68
C VAL A 334 24.74 -24.62 -13.07
N HIS A 335 25.44 -23.90 -12.19
CA HIS A 335 26.78 -23.41 -12.44
C HIS A 335 27.76 -24.56 -12.70
N ARG A 336 27.76 -25.60 -11.86
CA ARG A 336 28.64 -26.77 -12.04
C ARG A 336 28.36 -27.54 -13.33
N ARG A 337 27.09 -27.72 -13.69
CA ARG A 337 26.72 -28.46 -14.90
C ARG A 337 27.06 -27.71 -16.18
N THR A 338 26.88 -26.39 -16.18
CA THR A 338 27.02 -25.58 -17.40
C THR A 338 28.39 -24.93 -17.54
N GLY A 339 29.11 -24.73 -16.44
CA GLY A 339 30.34 -23.93 -16.38
C GLY A 339 30.11 -22.43 -16.65
N ARG A 340 28.84 -21.98 -16.69
CA ARG A 340 28.46 -20.61 -17.07
C ARG A 340 28.13 -19.76 -15.84
N PRO A 341 28.36 -18.44 -15.88
CA PRO A 341 27.79 -17.55 -14.88
C PRO A 341 26.26 -17.64 -14.91
N VAL A 342 25.62 -17.38 -13.77
CA VAL A 342 24.17 -17.51 -13.59
C VAL A 342 23.51 -16.15 -13.61
N ALA A 343 22.37 -16.05 -14.32
CA ALA A 343 21.47 -14.92 -14.26
C ALA A 343 20.15 -15.33 -13.59
N LEU A 344 19.63 -14.48 -12.70
CA LEU A 344 18.35 -14.69 -12.04
C LEU A 344 17.28 -13.77 -12.65
N VAL A 345 16.12 -14.32 -13.00
CA VAL A 345 14.97 -13.56 -13.50
C VAL A 345 13.79 -13.82 -12.58
N GLY A 346 13.54 -12.90 -11.65
CA GLY A 346 12.49 -13.05 -10.63
C GLY A 346 11.26 -12.21 -10.91
N GLN A 347 10.08 -12.67 -10.49
CA GLN A 347 8.83 -11.92 -10.54
C GLN A 347 8.20 -11.85 -9.15
N SER A 348 7.77 -10.66 -8.71
CA SER A 348 7.13 -10.44 -7.40
C SER A 348 7.97 -11.05 -6.25
N GLU A 349 7.46 -12.05 -5.53
CA GLU A 349 8.21 -12.85 -4.54
C GLU A 349 9.54 -13.39 -5.07
N GLY A 350 9.62 -13.87 -6.31
CA GLY A 350 10.85 -14.40 -6.90
C GLY A 350 11.98 -13.36 -6.96
N SER A 351 11.63 -12.08 -7.16
CA SER A 351 12.60 -10.97 -7.05
C SER A 351 13.13 -10.82 -5.63
N MET A 352 12.26 -10.99 -4.63
CA MET A 352 12.61 -10.92 -3.20
C MET A 352 13.49 -12.11 -2.80
N VAL A 353 13.24 -13.31 -3.32
CA VAL A 353 14.09 -14.50 -3.12
C VAL A 353 15.48 -14.28 -3.69
N ALA A 354 15.58 -13.85 -4.96
CA ALA A 354 16.86 -13.52 -5.60
C ALA A 354 17.64 -12.47 -4.80
N ARG A 355 16.93 -11.45 -4.29
CA ARG A 355 17.56 -10.37 -3.54
C ARG A 355 18.02 -10.80 -2.15
N THR A 356 17.28 -11.68 -1.49
CA THR A 356 17.65 -12.31 -0.22
C THR A 356 18.85 -13.24 -0.38
N TYR A 357 18.93 -14.00 -1.49
CA TYR A 357 20.10 -14.79 -1.84
C TYR A 357 21.36 -13.93 -1.96
N LEU A 358 21.29 -12.83 -2.73
CA LEU A 358 22.42 -11.92 -2.89
C LEU A 358 22.83 -11.18 -1.60
N GLU A 359 21.92 -11.02 -0.65
CA GLU A 359 22.26 -10.47 0.66
C GLU A 359 23.09 -11.45 1.49
N ARG A 360 22.76 -12.74 1.42
CA ARG A 360 23.41 -13.81 2.18
C ARG A 360 24.71 -14.28 1.52
N LEU A 361 24.73 -14.29 0.20
CA LEU A 361 25.81 -14.78 -0.64
C LEU A 361 26.16 -13.70 -1.67
N PRO A 362 26.79 -12.59 -1.25
CA PRO A 362 27.13 -11.48 -2.14
C PRO A 362 28.25 -11.83 -3.15
N ARG A 363 28.96 -12.93 -2.92
CA ARG A 363 29.96 -13.49 -3.84
C ARG A 363 29.47 -14.86 -4.29
N GLY A 364 29.50 -15.11 -5.60
CA GLY A 364 29.09 -16.39 -6.16
C GLY A 364 28.98 -16.32 -7.68
N PRO A 365 28.43 -17.38 -8.30
CA PRO A 365 28.33 -17.47 -9.76
C PRO A 365 27.22 -16.58 -10.35
N VAL A 366 26.40 -15.94 -9.52
CA VAL A 366 25.35 -15.03 -9.98
C VAL A 366 25.97 -13.67 -10.30
N THR A 367 25.94 -13.29 -11.58
CA THR A 367 26.50 -12.02 -12.07
C THR A 367 25.44 -11.06 -12.61
N THR A 368 24.21 -11.53 -12.82
CA THR A 368 23.11 -10.74 -13.38
C THR A 368 21.78 -11.04 -12.70
N VAL A 369 20.99 -10.02 -12.37
CA VAL A 369 19.63 -10.16 -11.83
C VAL A 369 18.66 -9.22 -12.53
N VAL A 370 17.54 -9.78 -12.98
CA VAL A 370 16.39 -9.08 -13.55
C VAL A 370 15.22 -9.25 -12.59
N MET A 371 14.66 -8.14 -12.11
CA MET A 371 13.54 -8.13 -11.17
C MET A 371 12.29 -7.58 -11.83
N PHE A 372 11.25 -8.39 -11.92
CA PHE A 372 9.93 -7.98 -12.41
C PHE A 372 9.00 -7.67 -11.25
N SER A 373 8.44 -6.46 -11.26
CA SER A 373 7.54 -5.99 -10.18
C SER A 373 8.05 -6.37 -8.78
N PRO A 374 9.32 -6.07 -8.42
CA PRO A 374 9.80 -6.29 -7.06
C PRO A 374 8.95 -5.50 -6.07
N LEU A 375 8.83 -5.97 -4.83
CA LEU A 375 8.05 -5.30 -3.80
C LEU A 375 8.83 -4.09 -3.28
N VAL A 376 8.58 -2.93 -3.90
CA VAL A 376 9.32 -1.68 -3.64
C VAL A 376 9.03 -1.19 -2.23
N GLN A 377 10.09 -1.05 -1.43
CA GLN A 377 10.02 -0.66 -0.02
C GLN A 377 8.98 -1.43 0.82
N ALA A 378 8.92 -2.76 0.68
CA ALA A 378 8.05 -3.60 1.51
C ALA A 378 8.46 -3.59 3.00
N GLY A 379 7.55 -3.95 3.91
CA GLY A 379 7.80 -4.00 5.35
C GLY A 379 7.63 -2.66 6.08
N ARG A 380 6.86 -1.72 5.52
CA ARG A 380 6.67 -0.38 6.15
C ARG A 380 5.85 -0.42 7.43
N THR A 381 5.02 -1.44 7.62
CA THR A 381 4.22 -1.64 8.84
C THR A 381 4.64 -2.93 9.51
N TYR A 382 4.18 -3.14 10.75
CA TYR A 382 4.42 -4.36 11.51
C TYR A 382 3.15 -4.80 12.21
N TYR A 383 3.07 -6.10 12.49
CA TYR A 383 2.16 -6.65 13.48
C TYR A 383 2.76 -7.96 14.02
N PRO A 384 2.74 -8.18 15.34
CA PRO A 384 3.33 -9.36 15.96
C PRO A 384 2.57 -10.64 15.56
N PRO A 385 3.24 -11.80 15.57
CA PRO A 385 2.58 -13.10 15.49
C PRO A 385 1.54 -13.29 16.62
N PRO A 386 0.61 -14.25 16.49
CA PRO A 386 -0.32 -14.59 17.57
C PRO A 386 0.42 -14.86 18.90
N GLY A 387 -0.20 -14.46 20.01
CA GLY A 387 0.37 -14.63 21.35
C GLY A 387 1.48 -13.65 21.75
N HIS A 388 1.89 -12.74 20.86
CA HIS A 388 2.94 -11.76 21.14
C HIS A 388 2.38 -10.33 21.17
N ALA A 389 2.91 -9.50 22.07
CA ALA A 389 2.65 -8.06 22.10
C ALA A 389 3.65 -7.32 21.19
N GLY A 390 3.29 -6.11 20.75
CA GLY A 390 4.13 -5.30 19.88
C GLY A 390 3.33 -4.32 19.03
N TRP A 391 4.05 -3.53 18.24
CA TRP A 391 3.45 -2.56 17.33
C TRP A 391 2.48 -3.22 16.35
N GLY A 392 1.28 -2.67 16.19
CA GLY A 392 0.27 -3.16 15.25
C GLY A 392 -0.50 -4.41 15.71
N VAL A 393 -0.49 -4.76 17.00
CA VAL A 393 -1.16 -5.99 17.51
C VAL A 393 -2.64 -6.12 17.12
N ALA A 394 -3.43 -5.05 17.24
CA ALA A 394 -4.84 -5.04 16.86
C ALA A 394 -5.00 -5.16 15.33
N ALA A 395 -4.15 -4.48 14.55
CA ALA A 395 -4.15 -4.60 13.09
C ALA A 395 -3.87 -6.04 12.63
N GLY A 396 -2.91 -6.72 13.28
CA GLY A 396 -2.64 -8.13 13.00
C GLY A 396 -3.84 -9.04 13.28
N TRP A 397 -4.56 -8.82 14.39
CA TRP A 397 -5.78 -9.58 14.69
C TRP A 397 -6.91 -9.29 13.72
N GLU A 398 -7.12 -8.03 13.33
CA GLU A 398 -8.11 -7.65 12.33
C GLU A 398 -7.82 -8.31 10.98
N LEU A 399 -6.57 -8.25 10.51
CA LEU A 399 -6.15 -8.92 9.28
C LEU A 399 -6.38 -10.44 9.34
N ARG A 400 -6.07 -11.10 10.46
CA ARG A 400 -6.34 -12.54 10.64
C ARG A 400 -7.83 -12.87 10.52
N ILE A 401 -8.70 -12.08 11.13
CA ILE A 401 -10.16 -12.29 11.04
C ILE A 401 -10.61 -12.10 9.58
N MET A 402 -10.14 -11.05 8.91
CA MET A 402 -10.49 -10.79 7.52
C MET A 402 -10.05 -11.93 6.59
N PHE A 403 -8.80 -12.39 6.71
CA PHE A 403 -8.29 -13.49 5.90
C PHE A 403 -8.96 -14.81 6.26
N TRP A 404 -9.26 -15.08 7.53
CA TRP A 404 -10.02 -16.26 7.94
C TRP A 404 -11.39 -16.32 7.23
N LEU A 405 -12.11 -15.19 7.18
CA LEU A 405 -13.38 -15.09 6.44
C LEU A 405 -13.19 -15.23 4.93
N ALA A 406 -12.18 -14.55 4.37
CA ALA A 406 -11.89 -14.55 2.93
C ALA A 406 -11.44 -15.92 2.41
N ASN A 407 -10.85 -16.76 3.28
CA ASN A 407 -10.35 -18.09 2.97
C ASN A 407 -11.41 -19.19 2.99
N LEU A 408 -12.61 -18.93 3.55
CA LEU A 408 -13.68 -19.95 3.61
C LEU A 408 -14.00 -20.60 2.25
N PRO A 409 -14.05 -19.87 1.12
CA PRO A 409 -14.32 -20.47 -0.20
C PRO A 409 -13.07 -20.92 -0.96
N LEU A 410 -11.85 -20.70 -0.45
CA LEU A 410 -10.60 -20.89 -1.22
C LEU A 410 -9.98 -22.27 -0.99
N ALA A 411 -9.51 -22.89 -2.07
CA ALA A 411 -8.77 -24.16 -2.02
C ALA A 411 -7.34 -23.95 -1.49
N VAL A 412 -6.66 -22.91 -1.98
CA VAL A 412 -5.36 -22.44 -1.49
C VAL A 412 -5.62 -21.25 -0.57
N LYS A 413 -5.21 -21.36 0.69
CA LYS A 413 -5.48 -20.34 1.70
C LYS A 413 -4.30 -19.40 1.83
N ASP A 414 -4.57 -18.10 1.79
CA ASP A 414 -3.56 -17.08 2.07
C ASP A 414 -3.57 -16.73 3.56
N ASP A 415 -2.42 -16.44 4.14
CA ASP A 415 -2.31 -16.10 5.56
C ASP A 415 -1.50 -14.81 5.74
N PRO A 416 -2.01 -13.81 6.49
CA PRO A 416 -1.23 -12.62 6.85
C PRO A 416 0.04 -12.98 7.66
N ASP A 417 0.08 -14.15 8.28
CA ASP A 417 1.24 -14.71 8.97
C ASP A 417 1.96 -15.80 8.18
N SER A 418 1.76 -15.91 6.86
CA SER A 418 2.54 -16.83 6.03
C SER A 418 4.05 -16.60 6.22
N SER A 419 4.85 -17.66 6.06
CA SER A 419 6.29 -17.55 6.32
C SER A 419 6.97 -16.54 5.41
N PHE A 420 6.45 -16.35 4.19
CA PHE A 420 6.84 -15.28 3.27
C PHE A 420 6.60 -13.90 3.90
N VAL A 421 5.37 -13.59 4.31
CA VAL A 421 5.02 -12.28 4.90
C VAL A 421 5.79 -12.03 6.20
N ARG A 422 5.94 -13.04 7.05
CA ARG A 422 6.77 -12.95 8.26
C ARG A 422 8.22 -12.59 7.96
N SER A 423 8.80 -13.15 6.89
CA SER A 423 10.18 -12.84 6.47
C SER A 423 10.33 -11.38 6.07
N VAL A 424 9.35 -10.84 5.35
CA VAL A 424 9.32 -9.41 4.96
C VAL A 424 9.23 -8.52 6.19
N LEU A 425 8.36 -8.86 7.14
CA LEU A 425 8.14 -8.05 8.34
C LEU A 425 9.29 -8.15 9.35
N SER A 426 9.96 -9.29 9.48
CA SER A 426 11.12 -9.42 10.37
C SER A 426 12.34 -8.68 9.83
N ASN A 427 12.58 -8.78 8.51
CA ASN A 427 13.71 -8.15 7.83
C ASN A 427 13.32 -6.85 7.12
N ALA A 428 12.31 -6.14 7.63
CA ALA A 428 11.81 -4.90 7.07
C ALA A 428 12.90 -3.84 6.81
N PRO A 429 13.93 -3.63 7.67
CA PRO A 429 15.01 -2.71 7.35
C PRO A 429 15.63 -2.97 5.97
N PHE A 430 15.99 -4.24 5.70
CA PHE A 430 16.60 -4.65 4.45
C PHE A 430 15.64 -4.43 3.27
N TYR A 431 14.38 -4.86 3.39
CA TYR A 431 13.44 -4.76 2.26
C TYR A 431 13.00 -3.33 1.96
N ARG A 432 13.01 -2.44 2.96
CA ARG A 432 12.74 -1.01 2.80
C ARG A 432 13.90 -0.27 2.16
N ASN A 433 15.11 -0.52 2.65
CA ASN A 433 16.27 0.30 2.33
C ASN A 433 17.12 -0.29 1.21
N ARG A 434 17.17 -1.63 1.06
CA ARG A 434 18.25 -2.30 0.30
C ARG A 434 17.82 -3.18 -0.87
N THR A 435 16.53 -3.41 -1.06
CA THR A 435 15.98 -4.24 -2.15
C THR A 435 16.52 -3.81 -3.52
N LEU A 436 16.48 -2.51 -3.83
CA LEU A 436 16.89 -1.94 -5.12
C LEU A 436 18.25 -1.21 -5.05
N CYS A 437 19.16 -1.71 -4.20
CA CYS A 437 20.53 -1.24 -4.12
C CYS A 437 21.49 -2.13 -4.90
N PRO A 438 22.51 -1.54 -5.57
CA PRO A 438 23.55 -2.28 -6.26
C PRO A 438 24.23 -3.30 -5.34
N VAL A 439 24.56 -4.48 -5.90
CA VAL A 439 25.43 -5.47 -5.28
C VAL A 439 26.75 -5.48 -6.04
N PRO A 440 27.90 -5.34 -5.37
CA PRO A 440 29.20 -5.40 -6.03
C PRO A 440 29.35 -6.68 -6.86
N GLY A 441 29.75 -6.54 -8.13
CA GLY A 441 29.95 -7.67 -9.05
C GLY A 441 28.66 -8.23 -9.68
N VAL A 442 27.48 -7.68 -9.36
CA VAL A 442 26.21 -8.13 -9.95
C VAL A 442 25.53 -7.00 -10.70
N ARG A 443 25.23 -7.22 -11.98
CA ARG A 443 24.42 -6.32 -12.80
C ARG A 443 22.95 -6.52 -12.46
N MET A 444 22.27 -5.44 -12.11
CA MET A 444 20.87 -5.49 -11.67
C MET A 444 20.00 -4.55 -12.49
N ILE A 445 18.76 -4.96 -12.76
CA ILE A 445 17.71 -4.11 -13.33
C ILE A 445 16.36 -4.43 -12.71
N ALA A 446 15.53 -3.41 -12.52
CA ALA A 446 14.14 -3.57 -12.08
C ALA A 446 13.16 -3.12 -13.18
N PHE A 447 12.28 -4.03 -13.60
CA PHE A 447 11.12 -3.74 -14.43
C PHE A 447 9.95 -3.37 -13.52
N LEU A 448 9.59 -2.09 -13.51
CA LEU A 448 8.61 -1.52 -12.59
C LEU A 448 7.30 -1.22 -13.33
N PRO A 449 6.17 -1.77 -12.87
CA PRO A 449 4.88 -1.39 -13.41
C PRO A 449 4.56 0.04 -12.97
N THR A 450 3.78 0.77 -13.78
CA THR A 450 3.38 2.15 -13.46
C THR A 450 2.61 2.21 -12.13
N ILE A 451 1.89 1.15 -11.79
CA ILE A 451 1.16 1.08 -10.53
C ILE A 451 2.08 1.11 -9.30
N SER A 452 3.32 0.62 -9.41
CA SER A 452 4.30 0.65 -8.32
C SER A 452 4.75 2.06 -7.94
N ALA A 453 4.51 3.04 -8.81
CA ALA A 453 4.71 4.43 -8.45
C ALA A 453 3.84 4.82 -7.26
N ALA A 454 2.57 4.40 -7.24
CA ALA A 454 1.67 4.66 -6.11
C ALA A 454 2.00 3.81 -4.87
N GLU A 455 2.78 2.73 -5.04
CA GLU A 455 3.20 1.85 -3.95
C GLU A 455 4.32 2.47 -3.11
N ALA A 456 5.30 3.07 -3.78
CA ALA A 456 6.47 3.67 -3.16
C ALA A 456 6.11 5.01 -2.48
N PRO A 457 6.54 5.25 -1.22
CA PRO A 457 6.50 6.60 -0.65
C PRO A 457 7.27 7.60 -1.52
N PRO A 458 6.91 8.89 -1.53
CA PRO A 458 7.71 9.93 -2.16
C PRO A 458 9.17 9.88 -1.73
N GLY A 459 10.08 9.95 -2.71
CA GLY A 459 11.52 9.86 -2.47
C GLY A 459 12.23 8.90 -3.43
N GLU A 460 13.49 8.62 -3.12
CA GLU A 460 14.30 7.64 -3.83
C GLU A 460 13.73 6.23 -3.61
N TYR A 461 13.68 5.41 -4.66
CA TYR A 461 13.20 4.03 -4.59
C TYR A 461 14.16 3.02 -5.22
N SER A 462 15.17 3.47 -5.97
CA SER A 462 16.15 2.60 -6.63
C SER A 462 17.49 3.31 -6.80
N ARG A 463 18.58 2.55 -6.67
CA ARG A 463 19.93 2.91 -7.16
C ARG A 463 20.45 1.96 -8.24
N VAL A 464 19.60 1.03 -8.70
CA VAL A 464 19.85 0.19 -9.89
C VAL A 464 19.06 0.73 -11.08
N PRO A 465 19.49 0.47 -12.33
CA PRO A 465 18.72 0.79 -13.53
C PRO A 465 17.27 0.29 -13.44
N VAL A 466 16.34 1.09 -13.96
CA VAL A 466 14.92 0.76 -13.98
C VAL A 466 14.35 0.83 -15.38
N TYR A 467 13.43 -0.08 -15.69
CA TYR A 467 12.61 -0.05 -16.90
C TYR A 467 11.14 0.11 -16.48
N GLN A 468 10.55 1.26 -16.75
CA GLN A 468 9.21 1.60 -16.28
C GLN A 468 8.21 1.53 -17.43
N GLN A 469 7.09 0.82 -17.23
CA GLN A 469 6.09 0.67 -18.29
C GLN A 469 4.64 0.74 -17.79
N PRO A 470 3.68 1.13 -18.65
CA PRO A 470 2.26 1.13 -18.30
C PRO A 470 1.77 -0.30 -18.03
N SER A 471 1.52 -0.64 -16.77
CA SER A 471 1.02 -1.95 -16.36
C SER A 471 0.63 -1.93 -14.88
N LEU A 472 -0.10 -2.97 -14.48
CA LEU A 472 -0.44 -3.29 -13.09
C LEU A 472 0.56 -4.30 -12.53
N HIS A 473 0.52 -4.55 -11.22
CA HIS A 473 1.41 -5.51 -10.57
C HIS A 473 1.19 -6.91 -11.16
N GLY A 474 2.26 -7.53 -11.67
CA GLY A 474 2.19 -8.81 -12.38
C GLY A 474 1.73 -8.72 -13.84
N GLY A 475 1.31 -7.54 -14.33
CA GLY A 475 0.85 -7.30 -15.70
C GLY A 475 1.97 -7.07 -16.72
N LEU A 476 3.25 -7.14 -16.33
CA LEU A 476 4.43 -7.02 -17.21
C LEU A 476 4.67 -8.25 -18.09
N VAL A 477 3.72 -9.18 -18.14
CA VAL A 477 3.93 -10.57 -18.57
C VAL A 477 3.37 -10.77 -19.99
N GLY A 478 4.24 -11.19 -20.92
CA GLY A 478 3.85 -11.59 -22.29
C GLY A 478 3.92 -10.48 -23.34
N GLU A 479 4.51 -9.33 -23.01
CA GLU A 479 4.78 -8.26 -23.98
C GLU A 479 6.16 -8.43 -24.62
N ARG A 480 6.21 -8.77 -25.91
CA ARG A 480 7.46 -8.94 -26.70
C ARG A 480 8.47 -7.81 -26.52
N ALA A 481 8.00 -6.57 -26.41
CA ALA A 481 8.86 -5.41 -26.23
C ALA A 481 9.64 -5.44 -24.90
N VAL A 482 9.08 -6.04 -23.85
CA VAL A 482 9.74 -6.20 -22.53
C VAL A 482 10.77 -7.32 -22.59
N GLU A 483 10.45 -8.36 -23.36
CA GLU A 483 11.27 -9.56 -23.52
C GLU A 483 12.56 -9.25 -24.25
N ASP A 484 12.47 -8.49 -25.36
CA ASP A 484 13.64 -8.00 -26.08
C ASP A 484 14.60 -7.23 -25.15
N ARG A 485 14.04 -6.46 -24.20
CA ARG A 485 14.80 -5.71 -23.21
C ARG A 485 15.44 -6.59 -22.16
N VAL A 486 14.76 -7.66 -21.71
CA VAL A 486 15.38 -8.68 -20.85
C VAL A 486 16.55 -9.32 -21.56
N VAL A 487 16.36 -9.79 -22.78
CA VAL A 487 17.39 -10.49 -23.56
C VAL A 487 18.58 -9.55 -23.83
N ALA A 488 18.33 -8.30 -24.20
CA ALA A 488 19.38 -7.28 -24.36
C ALA A 488 20.18 -7.09 -23.05
N PHE A 489 19.49 -6.93 -21.92
CA PHE A 489 20.15 -6.78 -20.62
C PHE A 489 20.99 -8.02 -20.25
N LEU A 490 20.44 -9.22 -20.45
CA LEU A 490 21.12 -10.50 -20.21
C LEU A 490 22.33 -10.70 -21.13
N ALA A 491 22.32 -10.12 -22.34
CA ALA A 491 23.43 -10.10 -23.29
C ALA A 491 24.49 -9.05 -22.96
N GLY A 492 24.29 -8.25 -21.91
CA GLY A 492 25.25 -7.26 -21.45
C GLY A 492 24.96 -5.83 -21.94
N GLU A 493 23.88 -5.60 -22.67
CA GLU A 493 23.51 -4.26 -23.12
C GLU A 493 22.98 -3.41 -21.94
N PRO A 494 23.24 -2.09 -21.92
CA PRO A 494 22.60 -1.19 -20.96
C PRO A 494 21.11 -1.06 -21.31
N VAL A 495 20.25 -1.28 -20.32
CA VAL A 495 18.80 -1.13 -20.46
C VAL A 495 18.30 -0.24 -19.33
N GLU A 496 17.71 0.89 -19.70
CA GLU A 496 17.10 1.81 -18.76
C GLU A 496 16.02 2.61 -19.48
N MET A 497 14.86 2.74 -18.86
CA MET A 497 13.75 3.55 -19.38
C MET A 497 12.97 4.16 -18.21
N PRO A 498 13.54 5.15 -17.51
CA PRO A 498 12.83 5.85 -16.47
C PRO A 498 11.79 6.78 -17.10
N ARG A 499 10.62 6.87 -16.47
CA ARG A 499 9.47 7.67 -16.91
C ARG A 499 9.25 8.82 -15.94
N ARG A 500 9.08 10.03 -16.47
CA ARG A 500 8.95 11.27 -15.67
C ARG A 500 7.68 11.27 -14.81
N GLU A 501 6.61 10.69 -15.35
CA GLU A 501 5.31 10.52 -14.71
C GLU A 501 5.37 9.61 -13.48
N TYR A 502 6.37 8.73 -13.35
CA TYR A 502 6.49 7.83 -12.21
C TYR A 502 6.63 8.61 -10.90
N GLY A 503 7.52 9.62 -10.87
CA GLY A 503 7.66 10.49 -9.70
C GLY A 503 6.41 11.33 -9.42
N LEU A 504 5.65 11.72 -10.44
CA LEU A 504 4.37 12.41 -10.25
C LEU A 504 3.33 11.49 -9.60
N LEU A 505 3.18 10.26 -10.11
CA LEU A 505 2.25 9.27 -9.57
C LEU A 505 2.60 8.87 -8.14
N GLN A 506 3.89 8.78 -7.81
CA GLN A 506 4.38 8.57 -6.44
C GLN A 506 3.90 9.65 -5.49
N ARG A 507 4.04 10.92 -5.90
CA ARG A 507 3.57 12.07 -5.10
C ARG A 507 2.04 12.13 -4.99
N LEU A 508 1.32 11.79 -6.06
CA LEU A 508 -0.15 11.68 -6.01
C LEU A 508 -0.62 10.55 -5.08
N GLY A 509 0.15 9.46 -4.98
CA GLY A 509 -0.12 8.36 -4.06
C GLY A 509 0.13 8.68 -2.58
N ALA A 510 0.90 9.73 -2.27
CA ALA A 510 1.40 10.03 -0.91
C ALA A 510 0.30 10.18 0.15
N ALA A 511 -0.85 10.72 -0.21
CA ALA A 511 -1.99 10.89 0.70
C ALA A 511 -2.62 9.54 1.12
N TRP A 512 -2.41 8.47 0.36
CA TRP A 512 -3.25 7.28 0.47
C TRP A 512 -2.55 6.08 1.10
N GLN A 513 -1.25 6.19 1.37
CA GLN A 513 -0.46 5.13 1.98
C GLN A 513 -0.65 5.12 3.50
N ALA A 514 -0.61 3.94 4.14
CA ALA A 514 -0.53 3.90 5.61
C ALA A 514 0.84 4.43 6.06
N PRO A 515 0.90 5.16 7.19
CA PRO A 515 2.16 5.71 7.68
C PRO A 515 3.14 4.56 7.96
N PRO A 516 4.40 4.64 7.50
CA PRO A 516 5.40 3.65 7.86
C PRO A 516 5.70 3.74 9.36
N LEU A 517 5.85 2.59 10.01
CA LEU A 517 6.37 2.49 11.36
C LEU A 517 7.87 2.79 11.31
N ALA A 518 8.33 3.78 12.07
CA ALA A 518 9.74 4.13 12.13
C ALA A 518 10.59 2.94 12.61
N LEU A 519 11.71 2.66 11.93
CA LEU A 519 12.55 1.49 12.21
C LEU A 519 13.04 1.45 13.66
N MET A 520 13.35 2.62 14.22
CA MET A 520 13.82 2.78 15.61
C MET A 520 12.79 2.37 16.68
N LEU A 521 11.50 2.31 16.35
CA LEU A 521 10.45 1.99 17.34
C LEU A 521 10.24 0.50 17.53
N ASN A 522 10.52 -0.31 16.50
CA ASN A 522 10.34 -1.75 16.58
C ASN A 522 11.63 -2.41 17.10
N PRO A 523 11.60 -3.10 18.25
CA PRO A 523 12.79 -3.74 18.82
C PRO A 523 13.49 -4.70 17.86
N ILE A 524 12.74 -5.43 17.02
CA ILE A 524 13.28 -6.39 16.05
C ILE A 524 14.13 -5.67 14.97
N TRP A 525 13.73 -4.45 14.60
CA TRP A 525 14.34 -3.70 13.52
C TRP A 525 15.48 -2.81 14.00
N SER A 526 15.29 -2.14 15.14
CA SER A 526 16.27 -1.21 15.71
C SER A 526 17.65 -1.83 15.95
N ALA A 527 17.73 -3.16 16.09
CA ALA A 527 18.97 -3.90 16.25
C ALA A 527 19.90 -3.84 15.01
N THR A 528 19.38 -3.62 13.80
CA THR A 528 20.19 -3.61 12.57
C THR A 528 20.86 -2.27 12.28
N ARG A 529 20.40 -1.19 12.93
CA ARG A 529 20.83 0.21 12.76
C ARG A 529 20.76 0.76 11.32
N GLU A 530 20.08 0.08 10.41
CA GLU A 530 19.90 0.55 9.03
C GLU A 530 19.20 1.92 8.98
N GLY A 531 19.69 2.79 8.09
CA GLY A 531 19.02 4.05 7.78
C GLY A 531 17.57 3.83 7.35
N ASP A 532 16.67 4.71 7.81
CA ASP A 532 15.23 4.59 7.57
C ASP A 532 14.79 5.49 6.40
N PRO A 533 14.40 4.91 5.24
CA PRO A 533 13.88 5.67 4.10
C PRO A 533 12.64 6.50 4.43
N ALA A 534 11.86 6.14 5.44
CA ALA A 534 10.71 6.93 5.87
C ALA A 534 11.11 8.26 6.49
N MET A 535 12.32 8.35 7.04
CA MET A 535 12.87 9.57 7.66
C MET A 535 13.64 10.40 6.63
N THR A 536 14.45 9.74 5.79
CA THR A 536 15.38 10.43 4.87
C THR A 536 14.80 10.67 3.47
N GLY A 537 13.78 9.91 3.06
CA GLY A 537 13.32 9.84 1.67
C GLY A 537 14.35 9.22 0.72
N ARG A 538 15.38 8.54 1.25
CA ARG A 538 16.49 7.93 0.49
C ARG A 538 16.61 6.44 0.78
N VAL A 539 17.07 5.68 -0.21
CA VAL A 539 17.36 4.25 -0.10
C VAL A 539 18.86 4.02 -0.18
N CYS A 540 19.31 2.80 0.13
CA CYS A 540 20.73 2.45 0.20
C CYS A 540 21.51 3.30 1.21
N GLU A 541 20.83 3.76 2.26
CA GLU A 541 21.46 4.47 3.35
C GLU A 541 22.24 3.47 4.24
N PRO A 542 23.37 3.89 4.83
CA PRO A 542 24.23 2.99 5.61
C PRO A 542 23.55 2.47 6.89
N ARG A 543 24.18 1.42 7.45
CA ARG A 543 23.93 0.87 8.80
C ARG A 543 24.63 1.68 9.88
#